data_AF-A0A5N6VF87-F1
#
_entry.id   AF-A0A5N6VF87-F1
#
_cell.length_a   1.000
_cell.length_b   1.000
_cell.length_c   1.000
_cell.angle_alpha   90.00
_cell.angle_beta   90.00
_cell.angle_gamma   90.00
#
_symmetry.space_group_name_H-M   'P 1'
#
loop_
_entity.id
_entity.type
_entity.pdbx_description
1 polymer ?
#
loop_
_entity_poly.entity_id
_entity_poly.type
_entity_poly.pdbx_seq_one_letter_code
_entity_poly.pdbx_strand_id
1 'polypeptide(L)'
;MVKAKNTVIEEFNDLVNMTPNELRDWLKEEQSQSSGWSGESGETIGHESGRKIVDILEHNPSKDPEGYSDQDIDHMRRVVSYCKRHLAQEEKAKQDPNSKSHRSLKNWGHDPFKS
;
A
#
# COMPACT_ATOMS: atom_id res chain seq x y z
N MET A 1 19.66 7.59 7.31
CA MET A 1 18.82 8.00 8.45
C MET A 1 17.41 7.47 8.21
N VAL A 2 16.82 6.74 9.17
CA VAL A 2 15.42 6.29 9.06
C VAL A 2 14.52 7.52 9.16
N LYS A 3 13.47 7.63 8.33
CA LYS A 3 12.54 8.77 8.39
C LYS A 3 11.87 8.85 9.77
N ALA A 4 11.64 10.08 10.22
CA ALA A 4 10.88 10.37 11.44
C ALA A 4 9.47 9.79 11.35
N LYS A 5 8.92 9.35 12.49
CA LYS A 5 7.60 8.68 12.56
C LYS A 5 6.50 9.56 11.95
N ASN A 6 6.41 10.82 12.36
CA ASN A 6 5.36 11.74 11.89
C ASN A 6 5.38 11.91 10.36
N THR A 7 6.57 12.08 9.76
CA THR A 7 6.72 12.16 8.31
C THR A 7 6.27 10.88 7.60
N VAL A 8 6.50 9.71 8.19
CA VAL A 8 6.03 8.43 7.63
C VAL A 8 4.52 8.36 7.69
N ILE A 9 3.91 8.75 8.81
CA ILE A 9 2.46 8.73 9.02
C ILE A 9 1.78 9.67 8.02
N GLU A 10 2.29 10.90 7.88
CA GLU A 10 1.79 11.87 6.90
C GLU A 10 1.87 11.30 5.48
N GLU A 11 3.05 10.87 5.04
CA GLU A 11 3.24 10.34 3.69
C GLU A 11 2.42 9.06 3.44
N PHE A 12 2.23 8.20 4.46
CA PHE A 12 1.39 7.01 4.34
C PHE A 12 -0.06 7.40 4.11
N ASN A 13 -0.58 8.34 4.89
CA ASN A 13 -1.96 8.80 4.79
C ASN A 13 -2.25 9.59 3.51
N ASP A 14 -1.22 10.19 2.90
CA ASP A 14 -1.30 10.83 1.59
C ASP A 14 -1.25 9.82 0.44
N LEU A 15 -0.42 8.77 0.57
CA LEU A 15 -0.22 7.79 -0.49
C LEU A 15 -1.29 6.68 -0.48
N VAL A 16 -1.79 6.26 0.67
CA VAL A 16 -2.85 5.25 0.74
C VAL A 16 -4.19 5.93 0.56
N ASN A 17 -4.73 5.85 -0.67
CA ASN A 17 -5.97 6.51 -1.08
C ASN A 17 -7.16 5.54 -1.25
N MET A 18 -6.93 4.23 -1.07
CA MET A 18 -7.99 3.23 -1.00
C MET A 18 -8.52 3.07 0.42
N THR A 19 -9.85 3.03 0.58
CA THR A 19 -10.48 2.71 1.86
C THR A 19 -10.28 1.24 2.24
N PRO A 20 -10.45 0.85 3.51
CA PRO A 20 -10.34 -0.55 3.94
C PRO A 20 -11.22 -1.49 3.13
N ASN A 21 -12.45 -1.07 2.82
CA ASN A 21 -13.40 -1.89 2.07
C ASN A 21 -12.99 -2.05 0.61
N GLU A 22 -12.58 -0.97 -0.06
CA GLU A 22 -12.10 -1.04 -1.44
C GLU A 22 -10.86 -1.92 -1.56
N LEU A 23 -9.91 -1.79 -0.62
CA LEU A 23 -8.70 -2.58 -0.61
C LEU A 23 -9.00 -4.06 -0.32
N ARG A 24 -9.94 -4.36 0.59
CA ARG A 24 -10.41 -5.74 0.82
C ARG A 24 -11.02 -6.37 -0.41
N ASP A 25 -11.90 -5.65 -1.09
CA ASP A 25 -12.58 -6.17 -2.26
C ASP A 25 -11.58 -6.42 -3.39
N TRP A 26 -10.60 -5.52 -3.56
CA TRP A 26 -9.48 -5.73 -4.46
C TRP A 26 -8.64 -6.97 -4.12
N LEU A 27 -8.29 -7.18 -2.85
CA LEU A 27 -7.47 -8.33 -2.42
C LEU A 27 -8.14 -9.69 -2.66
N LYS A 28 -9.47 -9.74 -2.81
CA LYS A 28 -10.18 -10.99 -3.16
C LYS A 28 -9.97 -11.39 -4.62
N GLU A 29 -9.53 -10.49 -5.48
CA GLU A 29 -9.37 -10.75 -6.91
C GLU A 29 -8.11 -11.57 -7.21
N GLU A 30 -8.20 -12.50 -8.17
CA GLU A 30 -7.06 -13.29 -8.66
C GLU A 30 -5.90 -12.39 -9.14
N GLN A 31 -6.26 -11.26 -9.73
CA GLN A 31 -5.31 -10.23 -10.19
C GLN A 31 -4.47 -9.68 -9.03
N SER A 32 -5.06 -9.49 -7.85
CA SER A 32 -4.35 -9.04 -6.67
C SER A 32 -3.44 -10.13 -6.11
N GLN A 33 -3.97 -11.36 -5.99
CA GLN A 33 -3.26 -12.50 -5.40
C GLN A 33 -2.02 -12.92 -6.20
N SER A 34 -2.06 -12.78 -7.52
CA SER A 34 -0.97 -13.16 -8.43
C SER A 34 0.01 -12.03 -8.78
N SER A 35 -0.22 -10.80 -8.31
CA SER A 35 0.58 -9.64 -8.68
C SER A 35 1.76 -9.38 -7.75
N GLY A 36 2.98 -9.50 -8.29
CA GLY A 36 4.21 -9.12 -7.62
C GLY A 36 5.13 -10.31 -7.38
N TRP A 37 6.02 -10.17 -6.39
CA TRP A 37 6.97 -11.21 -6.02
C TRP A 37 6.38 -12.10 -4.91
N SER A 38 6.47 -13.42 -5.09
CA SER A 38 6.05 -14.42 -4.11
C SER A 38 6.97 -14.42 -2.90
N GLY A 39 6.39 -14.30 -1.71
CA GLY A 39 7.07 -14.53 -0.45
C GLY A 39 7.21 -16.02 -0.13
N GLU A 40 7.80 -16.32 1.02
CA GLU A 40 8.08 -17.70 1.46
C GLU A 40 6.83 -18.54 1.73
N SER A 41 5.70 -17.89 2.03
CA SER A 41 4.40 -18.53 2.27
C SER A 41 3.64 -18.91 0.98
N GLY A 42 4.17 -18.58 -0.20
CA GLY A 42 3.50 -18.72 -1.49
C GLY A 42 2.59 -17.54 -1.85
N GLU A 43 2.28 -16.67 -0.90
CA GLU A 43 1.57 -15.41 -1.14
C GLU A 43 2.51 -14.32 -1.64
N THR A 44 2.03 -13.40 -2.50
CA THR A 44 2.84 -12.24 -2.90
C THR A 44 3.04 -11.24 -1.77
N ILE A 45 4.24 -10.63 -1.69
CA ILE A 45 4.55 -9.60 -0.68
C ILE A 45 3.56 -8.42 -0.75
N GLY A 46 3.15 -8.05 -1.96
CA GLY A 46 2.19 -6.98 -2.15
C GLY A 46 0.83 -7.32 -1.54
N HIS A 47 0.31 -8.51 -1.83
CA HIS A 47 -0.98 -8.94 -1.28
C HIS A 47 -0.94 -9.04 0.26
N GLU A 48 0.16 -9.55 0.82
CA GLU A 48 0.36 -9.60 2.28
C GLU A 48 0.38 -8.19 2.88
N SER A 49 1.08 -7.26 2.21
CA SER A 49 1.13 -5.86 2.60
C SER A 49 -0.26 -5.22 2.57
N GLY A 50 -1.07 -5.52 1.55
CA GLY A 50 -2.44 -5.01 1.44
C GLY A 50 -3.30 -5.38 2.62
N ARG A 51 -3.22 -6.64 3.11
CA ARG A 51 -3.96 -7.03 4.32
C ARG A 51 -3.52 -6.25 5.55
N LYS A 52 -2.21 -6.05 5.74
CA LYS A 52 -1.69 -5.24 6.84
C LYS A 52 -2.16 -3.79 6.76
N ILE A 53 -2.25 -3.22 5.56
CA ILE A 53 -2.79 -1.87 5.37
C ILE A 53 -4.27 -1.83 5.77
N VAL A 54 -5.07 -2.83 5.38
CA VAL A 54 -6.47 -2.94 5.83
C VAL A 54 -6.55 -2.94 7.35
N ASP A 55 -5.77 -3.79 8.02
CA ASP A 55 -5.77 -3.88 9.49
C ASP A 55 -5.41 -2.52 10.13
N ILE A 56 -4.38 -1.84 9.61
CA ILE A 56 -3.93 -0.52 10.06
C ILE A 56 -5.05 0.53 9.97
N LEU A 57 -5.70 0.59 8.80
CA LEU A 57 -6.75 1.58 8.55
C LEU A 57 -8.00 1.32 9.40
N GLU A 58 -8.29 0.07 9.75
CA GLU A 58 -9.45 -0.28 10.56
C GLU A 58 -9.25 -0.05 12.05
N HIS A 59 -8.07 -0.34 12.58
CA HIS A 59 -7.82 -0.16 14.01
C HIS A 59 -7.53 1.29 14.38
N ASN A 60 -7.14 2.15 13.42
CA ASN A 60 -6.92 3.58 13.63
C ASN A 60 -7.61 4.46 12.56
N PRO A 61 -8.95 4.46 12.49
CA PRO A 61 -9.69 5.18 11.45
C PRO A 61 -9.61 6.70 11.57
N SER A 62 -9.31 7.21 12.78
CA SER A 62 -9.07 8.65 13.03
C SER A 62 -7.70 9.12 12.55
N LYS A 63 -6.81 8.19 12.15
CA LYS A 63 -5.43 8.45 11.77
C LYS A 63 -4.62 9.15 12.87
N ASP A 64 -4.93 8.86 14.13
CA ASP A 64 -4.25 9.45 15.28
C ASP A 64 -2.79 8.99 15.31
N PRO A 65 -1.78 9.89 15.25
CA PRO A 65 -0.38 9.51 15.29
C PRO A 65 0.02 8.68 16.52
N GLU A 66 -0.65 8.86 17.66
CA GLU A 66 -0.37 8.08 18.88
C GLU A 66 -1.04 6.70 18.88
N GLY A 67 -2.01 6.48 17.99
CA GLY A 67 -2.75 5.22 17.85
C GLY A 67 -2.04 4.14 17.03
N TYR A 68 -0.84 4.43 16.49
CA TYR A 68 -0.05 3.47 15.72
C TYR A 68 1.02 2.79 16.56
N SER A 69 1.14 1.47 16.43
CA SER A 69 2.23 0.70 17.01
C SER A 69 3.53 0.90 16.22
N ASP A 70 4.68 0.56 16.83
CA ASP A 70 5.96 0.59 16.13
C ASP A 70 5.98 -0.33 14.88
N GLN A 71 5.25 -1.45 14.94
CA GLN A 71 5.12 -2.37 13.80
C GLN A 71 4.32 -1.75 12.65
N ASP A 72 3.28 -0.99 12.96
CA ASP A 72 2.51 -0.24 11.95
C ASP A 72 3.42 0.77 11.27
N ILE A 73 4.18 1.55 12.05
CA ILE A 73 5.10 2.54 11.51
C ILE A 73 6.17 1.90 10.62
N ASP A 74 6.72 0.75 11.01
CA ASP A 74 7.68 0.02 10.18
C ASP A 74 7.07 -0.49 8.88
N HIS A 75 5.83 -0.96 8.92
CA HIS A 75 5.12 -1.34 7.70
C HIS A 75 4.81 -0.13 6.82
N MET A 76 4.32 0.97 7.38
CA MET A 76 4.06 2.22 6.68
C MET A 76 5.31 2.75 5.96
N ARG A 77 6.50 2.66 6.58
CA ARG A 77 7.77 3.01 5.92
C ARG A 77 7.98 2.22 4.63
N ARG A 78 7.66 0.93 4.64
CA ARG A 78 7.75 0.06 3.46
C ARG A 78 6.74 0.48 2.40
N VAL A 79 5.49 0.73 2.80
CA VAL A 79 4.42 1.19 1.90
C VAL A 79 4.81 2.49 1.20
N VAL A 80 5.16 3.51 1.99
CA VAL A 80 5.60 4.82 1.49
C VAL A 80 6.76 4.69 0.50
N SER A 81 7.78 3.90 0.86
CA SER A 81 8.95 3.69 0.00
C SER A 81 8.59 2.95 -1.29
N TYR A 82 7.64 2.01 -1.22
CA TYR A 82 7.16 1.27 -2.37
C TYR A 82 6.39 2.17 -3.33
N CYS A 83 5.36 2.87 -2.84
CA CYS A 83 4.49 3.72 -3.64
C CYS A 83 5.28 4.84 -4.32
N LYS A 84 6.14 5.57 -3.58
CA LYS A 84 6.95 6.65 -4.17
C LYS A 84 7.86 6.16 -5.31
N ARG A 85 8.50 5.00 -5.14
CA ARG A 85 9.38 4.43 -6.18
C ARG A 85 8.60 4.03 -7.43
N HIS A 86 7.45 3.39 -7.26
CA HIS A 86 6.66 2.91 -8.39
C HIS A 86 5.91 4.04 -9.09
N LEU A 87 5.38 5.02 -8.36
CA LEU A 87 4.77 6.20 -8.98
C LEU A 87 5.77 6.99 -9.83
N ALA A 88 7.00 7.20 -9.35
CA ALA A 88 8.06 7.84 -10.14
C ALA A 88 8.50 7.03 -11.38
N GLN A 89 8.26 5.71 -11.39
CA GLN A 89 8.49 4.85 -12.55
C GLN A 89 7.29 4.90 -13.52
N GLU A 90 6.06 4.89 -12.99
CA GLU A 90 4.82 4.98 -13.77
C GLU A 90 4.65 6.33 -14.46
N GLU A 91 5.06 7.45 -13.86
CA GLU A 91 5.07 8.76 -14.52
C GLU A 91 5.90 8.78 -15.82
N LYS A 92 6.87 7.86 -15.94
CA LYS A 92 7.69 7.67 -17.14
C LYS A 92 7.11 6.65 -18.11
N ALA A 93 6.16 5.83 -17.66
CA ALA A 93 5.48 4.81 -18.45
C ALA A 93 4.12 5.33 -18.94
N LYS A 94 3.58 4.72 -19.99
CA LYS A 94 2.18 5.00 -20.37
C LYS A 94 1.29 4.39 -19.29
N GLN A 95 0.51 5.24 -18.60
CA GLN A 95 -0.45 4.80 -17.58
C GLN A 95 -1.45 3.81 -18.21
N ASP A 96 -1.26 2.52 -17.94
CA ASP A 96 -2.13 1.44 -18.38
C ASP A 96 -2.81 0.82 -17.15
N PRO A 97 -4.16 0.91 -17.04
CA PRO A 97 -4.89 0.31 -15.92
C PRO A 97 -4.75 -1.21 -15.83
N ASN A 98 -4.36 -1.88 -16.92
CA ASN A 98 -4.13 -3.31 -16.94
C ASN A 98 -2.66 -3.68 -16.70
N SER A 99 -1.80 -2.73 -16.33
CA SER A 99 -0.38 -2.99 -16.10
C SER A 99 -0.15 -3.77 -14.81
N LYS A 100 0.97 -4.52 -14.77
CA LYS A 100 1.41 -5.20 -13.53
C LYS A 100 1.71 -4.20 -12.42
N SER A 101 2.18 -3.01 -12.78
CA SER A 101 2.52 -1.94 -11.84
C SER A 101 1.28 -1.35 -11.18
N HIS A 102 0.23 -1.09 -11.96
CA HIS A 102 -1.06 -0.63 -11.44
C HIS A 102 -1.66 -1.61 -10.44
N ARG A 103 -1.77 -2.89 -10.83
CA ARG A 103 -2.25 -3.96 -9.93
C ARG A 103 -1.42 -4.05 -8.65
N SER A 104 -0.11 -3.87 -8.79
CA SER A 104 0.77 -3.89 -7.63
C SER A 104 0.56 -2.69 -6.73
N LEU A 105 0.48 -1.46 -7.26
CA LEU A 105 0.20 -0.26 -6.46
C LEU A 105 -1.10 -0.39 -5.65
N LYS A 106 -2.14 -0.99 -6.22
CA LYS A 106 -3.39 -1.27 -5.49
C LYS A 106 -3.19 -2.26 -4.35
N ASN A 107 -2.35 -3.29 -4.51
CA ASN A 107 -1.96 -4.16 -3.39
C ASN A 107 -1.26 -3.39 -2.25
N TRP A 108 -0.64 -2.24 -2.56
CA TRP A 108 -0.01 -1.34 -1.60
C TRP A 108 -0.93 -0.17 -1.18
N GLY A 109 -2.24 -0.29 -1.41
CA GLY A 109 -3.25 0.66 -0.96
C GLY A 109 -3.34 1.95 -1.77
N HIS A 110 -2.60 2.07 -2.88
CA HIS A 110 -2.64 3.23 -3.77
C HIS A 110 -3.30 2.86 -5.09
N ASP A 111 -4.38 3.54 -5.44
CA ASP A 111 -4.99 3.49 -6.76
C ASP A 111 -4.58 4.74 -7.57
N PRO A 112 -3.74 4.59 -8.61
CA PRO A 112 -3.30 5.70 -9.48
C PRO A 112 -4.43 6.45 -10.19
N PHE A 113 -5.64 5.88 -10.31
CA PHE A 113 -6.78 6.54 -10.95
C PHE A 113 -7.71 7.23 -9.95
N LYS A 114 -7.35 7.23 -8.66
CA LYS A 114 -8.10 7.90 -7.59
C LYS A 114 -7.40 9.20 -7.22
N SER A 115 -8.12 10.31 -7.39
CA SER A 115 -7.70 11.67 -7.02
C SER A 115 -8.07 12.02 -5.59
#